data_AF-D3SUC7-F1
#
_entry.id   AF-D3SUC7-F1
#
_cell.length_a   1.000
_cell.length_b   1.000
_cell.length_c   1.000
_cell.angle_alpha   90.00
_cell.angle_beta   90.00
_cell.angle_gamma   90.00
#
_symmetry.space_group_name_H-M   'P 1'
#
loop_
_entity.id
_entity.type
_entity.pdbx_description
1 polymer ?
#
loop_
_entity_poly.entity_id
_entity_poly.type
_entity_poly.pdbx_seq_one_letter_code
_entity_poly.pdbx_strand_id
1 'polypeptide(L)'
;MSSGVPREGPPSFQRPYIRRNAQLLTDLPAPGRRWRSNVISDELADQLVGLRNRGIVRRTDRVETAEYAKRRCLWETDPGAYQYLQRILEDDDREGLFPCGHSAIKNERDVDGITCGVCGEVHDRSEVTGNV
;
A
#
# COMPACT_ATOMS: atom_id res chain seq x y z
N MET A 1 26.61 1.38 23.47
CA MET A 1 25.34 2.13 23.34
C MET A 1 25.20 2.46 21.86
N SER A 2 24.45 1.66 21.11
CA SER A 2 24.26 1.89 19.67
C SER A 2 23.02 2.74 19.48
N SER A 3 23.23 4.02 19.18
CA SER A 3 22.18 4.95 18.78
C SER A 3 21.61 4.50 17.44
N GLY A 4 20.43 3.86 17.49
CA GLY A 4 19.67 3.51 16.30
C GLY A 4 19.14 4.77 15.64
N VAL A 5 19.67 5.11 14.47
CA VAL A 5 19.15 6.19 13.62
C VAL A 5 17.68 5.85 13.28
N PRO A 6 16.72 6.75 13.51
CA PRO A 6 15.36 6.58 13.01
C PRO A 6 15.42 6.44 11.49
N ARG A 7 14.92 5.34 10.93
CA ARG A 7 14.78 5.21 9.48
C ARG A 7 13.69 6.18 9.01
N GLU A 8 14.12 7.38 8.63
CA GLU A 8 13.30 8.36 7.91
C GLU A 8 13.13 7.86 6.46
N GLY A 9 12.15 7.00 6.27
CA GLY A 9 11.71 6.57 4.95
C GLY A 9 10.49 5.66 5.09
N PRO A 10 9.45 5.81 4.24
CA PRO A 10 8.38 4.82 4.21
C PRO A 10 9.02 3.44 4.00
N PRO A 11 8.59 2.38 4.71
CA PRO A 11 9.17 1.06 4.52
C PRO A 11 9.13 0.72 3.02
N SER A 12 10.24 0.27 2.46
CA SER A 12 10.43 0.02 1.02
C SER A 12 9.40 -0.91 0.37
N PHE A 13 8.54 -1.54 1.19
CA PHE A 13 7.46 -2.43 0.79
C PHE A 13 6.06 -1.77 0.77
N GLN A 14 5.96 -0.51 1.18
CA GLN A 14 4.68 0.21 1.28
C GLN A 14 4.11 0.55 -0.09
N ARG A 15 4.92 1.18 -0.96
CA ARG A 15 4.46 1.66 -2.28
C ARG A 15 4.01 0.54 -3.22
N PRO A 16 4.80 -0.53 -3.45
CA PRO A 16 4.35 -1.70 -4.22
C PRO A 16 3.01 -2.27 -3.74
N TYR A 17 2.84 -2.36 -2.42
CA TYR A 17 1.62 -2.89 -1.83
C TYR A 17 0.43 -1.97 -2.06
N ILE A 18 0.60 -0.66 -1.84
CA ILE A 18 -0.47 0.32 -2.05
C ILE A 18 -0.93 0.31 -3.51
N ARG A 19 0.01 0.30 -4.47
CA ARG A 19 -0.34 0.30 -5.91
C ARG A 19 -1.13 -0.95 -6.29
N ARG A 20 -0.63 -2.14 -5.93
CA ARG A 20 -1.32 -3.41 -6.21
C ARG A 20 -2.71 -3.50 -5.60
N ASN A 21 -2.93 -2.89 -4.43
CA ASN A 21 -4.16 -3.02 -3.66
C ASN A 21 -4.95 -1.71 -3.59
N ALA A 22 -4.72 -0.77 -4.52
CA ALA A 22 -5.25 0.59 -4.44
C ALA A 22 -6.78 0.60 -4.26
N GLN A 23 -7.49 -0.23 -5.04
CA GLN A 23 -8.95 -0.33 -4.97
C GLN A 23 -9.46 -0.87 -3.62
N LEU A 24 -8.75 -1.82 -3.00
CA LEU A 24 -9.14 -2.32 -1.67
C LEU A 24 -8.86 -1.27 -0.58
N LEU A 25 -7.79 -0.49 -0.76
CA LEU A 25 -7.37 0.51 0.22
C LEU A 25 -8.24 1.78 0.20
N THR A 26 -9.14 1.96 -0.77
CA THR A 26 -10.10 3.09 -0.78
C THR A 26 -11.03 3.10 0.43
N ASP A 27 -11.24 1.94 1.04
CA ASP A 27 -12.06 1.80 2.25
C ASP A 27 -11.38 2.39 3.48
N LEU A 28 -10.07 2.68 3.44
CA LEU A 28 -9.37 3.29 4.56
C LEU A 28 -9.90 4.71 4.83
N PRO A 29 -10.27 5.03 6.07
CA PRO A 29 -10.65 6.39 6.44
C PRO A 29 -9.50 7.37 6.23
N ALA A 30 -9.84 8.62 5.88
CA ALA A 30 -8.88 9.71 5.77
C ALA A 30 -8.06 9.89 7.07
N PRO A 31 -6.80 10.36 6.96
CA PRO A 31 -5.94 10.61 8.12
C PRO A 31 -6.52 11.70 9.05
N GLY A 32 -6.08 11.69 10.31
CA GLY A 32 -6.49 12.67 11.32
C GLY A 32 -7.73 12.29 12.14
N ARG A 33 -8.37 11.15 11.85
CA ARG A 33 -9.42 10.56 12.69
C ARG A 33 -9.03 9.15 13.13
N ARG A 34 -9.34 8.83 14.39
CA ARG A 34 -9.22 7.47 14.92
C ARG A 34 -10.49 6.69 14.61
N TRP A 35 -10.35 5.44 14.25
CA TRP A 35 -11.45 4.59 13.83
C TRP A 35 -11.30 3.15 14.31
N ARG A 36 -12.40 2.39 14.28
CA ARG A 36 -12.43 0.96 14.59
C ARG A 36 -12.64 0.17 13.31
N SER A 37 -12.29 -1.11 13.31
CA SER A 37 -12.36 -1.95 12.11
C SER A 37 -13.76 -2.13 11.52
N ASN A 38 -14.83 -1.75 12.23
CA ASN A 38 -16.21 -1.85 11.74
C ASN A 38 -16.61 -0.75 10.76
N VAL A 39 -15.74 0.24 10.51
CA VAL A 39 -16.00 1.31 9.52
C VAL A 39 -15.43 1.00 8.13
N ILE A 40 -14.71 -0.12 8.01
CA ILE A 40 -14.08 -0.59 6.77
C ILE A 40 -14.65 -1.97 6.43
N SER A 41 -14.40 -2.45 5.21
CA SER A 41 -14.79 -3.81 4.81
C SER A 41 -14.13 -4.89 5.67
N ASP A 42 -14.81 -6.03 5.83
CA ASP A 42 -14.29 -7.18 6.58
C ASP A 42 -12.98 -7.71 5.96
N GLU A 43 -12.89 -7.71 4.62
CA GLU A 43 -11.67 -8.08 3.91
C GLU A 43 -10.47 -7.20 4.31
N LEU A 44 -10.66 -5.88 4.36
CA LEU A 44 -9.61 -4.97 4.79
C LEU A 44 -9.33 -5.06 6.29
N ALA A 45 -10.36 -5.29 7.10
CA ALA A 45 -10.24 -5.48 8.55
C ALA A 45 -9.34 -6.69 8.90
N ASP A 46 -9.44 -7.77 8.13
CA ASP A 46 -8.60 -8.96 8.33
C ASP A 46 -7.11 -8.69 8.04
N GLN A 47 -6.83 -7.70 7.20
CA GLN A 47 -5.48 -7.30 6.80
C GLN A 47 -4.83 -6.23 7.70
N LEU A 48 -5.54 -5.66 8.69
CA LEU A 48 -5.06 -4.53 9.51
C LEU A 48 -3.67 -4.72 10.14
N VAL A 49 -3.36 -5.93 10.60
CA VAL A 49 -2.02 -6.25 11.13
C VAL A 49 -0.96 -6.19 10.04
N GLY A 50 -1.27 -6.70 8.84
CA GLY A 50 -0.40 -6.63 7.68
C GLY A 50 -0.19 -5.19 7.19
N LEU A 51 -1.23 -4.36 7.22
CA LEU A 51 -1.15 -2.93 6.89
C LEU A 51 -0.30 -2.16 7.92
N ARG A 52 -0.44 -2.49 9.21
CA ARG A 52 0.39 -1.92 10.27
C ARG A 52 1.86 -2.24 10.09
N ASN A 53 2.19 -3.50 9.81
CA ASN A 53 3.57 -3.92 9.59
C ASN A 53 4.21 -3.21 8.37
N ARG A 54 3.38 -2.73 7.44
CA ARG A 54 3.77 -1.94 6.27
C ARG A 54 3.72 -0.42 6.47
N GLY A 55 3.37 0.05 7.67
CA GLY A 55 3.27 1.48 7.96
C GLY A 55 2.10 2.20 7.28
N ILE A 56 1.11 1.47 6.75
CA ILE A 56 -0.07 2.06 6.08
C ILE A 56 -1.10 2.55 7.11
N VAL A 57 -1.19 1.85 8.23
CA VAL A 57 -2.03 2.23 9.38
C VAL A 57 -1.21 2.11 10.66
N ARG A 58 -1.61 2.84 11.69
CA ARG A 58 -1.08 2.72 13.04
C ARG A 58 -2.16 2.30 14.02
N ARG A 59 -1.78 1.44 14.95
CA ARG A 59 -2.63 1.12 16.11
C ARG A 59 -2.37 2.17 17.18
N THR A 60 -3.42 2.83 17.65
CA THR A 60 -3.33 3.93 18.63
C THR A 60 -3.60 3.48 20.06
N ASP A 61 -4.29 2.36 20.26
CA ASP A 61 -4.49 1.76 21.59
C ASP A 61 -3.37 0.79 21.99
N ARG A 62 -3.10 0.76 23.30
CA ARG A 62 -2.06 -0.07 23.95
C ARG A 62 -2.52 -1.48 24.32
N VAL A 63 -3.70 -1.94 23.88
CA VAL A 63 -4.15 -3.30 24.21
C VAL A 63 -3.36 -4.32 23.38
N GLU A 64 -2.44 -5.02 24.03
CA GLU A 64 -1.48 -5.94 23.39
C GLU A 64 -2.02 -7.36 23.18
N THR A 65 -3.22 -7.69 23.64
CA THR A 65 -3.75 -9.06 23.56
C THR A 65 -4.20 -9.43 22.13
N ALA A 66 -3.54 -10.43 21.54
CA ALA A 66 -3.67 -10.83 20.13
C ALA A 66 -5.08 -11.31 19.74
N GLU A 67 -5.84 -11.86 20.68
CA GLU A 67 -7.09 -12.59 20.41
C GLU A 67 -8.30 -11.67 20.16
N TYR A 68 -8.27 -10.42 20.66
CA TYR A 68 -9.36 -9.44 20.50
C TYR A 68 -8.91 -8.06 19.97
N ALA A 69 -7.62 -7.88 19.68
CA ALA A 69 -7.05 -6.59 19.32
C ALA A 69 -7.67 -5.99 18.04
N LYS A 70 -7.88 -6.77 16.98
CA LYS A 70 -8.28 -6.20 15.67
C LYS A 70 -9.59 -5.39 15.75
N ARG A 71 -10.62 -5.97 16.37
CA ARG A 71 -11.98 -5.39 16.43
C ARG A 71 -12.16 -4.30 17.48
N ARG A 72 -11.37 -4.33 18.56
CA ARG A 72 -11.51 -3.38 19.68
C ARG A 72 -10.52 -2.22 19.64
N CYS A 73 -9.40 -2.37 18.95
CA CYS A 73 -8.40 -1.31 18.88
C CYS A 73 -8.86 -0.13 18.03
N LEU A 74 -8.41 1.05 18.44
CA LEU A 74 -8.42 2.23 17.60
C LEU A 74 -7.22 2.24 16.64
N TRP A 75 -7.53 2.53 15.39
CA TRP A 75 -6.61 2.61 14.26
C TRP A 75 -6.61 4.02 13.69
N GLU A 76 -5.56 4.34 12.95
CA GLU A 76 -5.45 5.58 12.21
C GLU A 76 -4.63 5.34 10.94
N THR A 77 -5.04 5.97 9.85
CA THR A 77 -4.38 5.86 8.55
C THR A 77 -3.16 6.75 8.51
N ASP A 78 -2.05 6.25 7.97
CA ASP A 78 -0.85 7.06 7.78
C ASP A 78 -1.09 8.12 6.68
N PRO A 79 -0.80 9.42 6.94
CA PRO A 79 -1.03 10.47 5.95
C PRO A 79 -0.24 10.27 4.65
N GLY A 80 1.00 9.79 4.74
CA GLY A 80 1.84 9.56 3.55
C GLY A 80 1.32 8.41 2.70
N ALA A 81 0.88 7.32 3.34
CA ALA A 81 0.21 6.20 2.69
C ALA A 81 -1.05 6.65 1.94
N TYR A 82 -1.88 7.44 2.63
CA TYR A 82 -3.13 7.92 2.07
C TYR A 82 -2.90 8.86 0.89
N GLN A 83 -1.94 9.80 1.00
CA GLN A 83 -1.58 10.69 -0.11
C GLN A 83 -1.08 9.91 -1.32
N TYR A 84 -0.27 8.88 -1.11
CA TYR A 84 0.22 8.05 -2.21
C TYR A 84 -0.92 7.26 -2.88
N LEU A 85 -1.85 6.71 -2.09
CA LEU A 85 -3.05 6.07 -2.60
C LEU A 85 -3.88 7.04 -3.48
N GLN A 86 -4.07 8.29 -3.03
CA GLN A 86 -4.80 9.29 -3.81
C GLN A 86 -4.12 9.57 -5.16
N ARG A 87 -2.79 9.71 -5.21
CA ARG A 87 -2.05 9.89 -6.47
C ARG A 87 -2.24 8.74 -7.46
N ILE A 88 -2.30 7.51 -6.96
CA ILE A 88 -2.57 6.34 -7.79
C ILE A 88 -3.99 6.40 -8.37
N LEU A 89 -4.99 6.76 -7.56
CA LEU A 89 -6.39 6.85 -8.00
C LEU A 89 -6.67 8.02 -8.95
N GLU A 90 -5.85 9.06 -8.88
CA GLU A 90 -5.89 10.23 -9.76
C GLU A 90 -5.03 10.07 -11.02
N ASP A 91 -4.42 8.90 -11.24
CA ASP A 91 -3.47 8.62 -12.33
C ASP A 91 -2.28 9.60 -12.42
N ASP A 92 -1.88 10.23 -11.31
CA ASP A 92 -0.71 11.12 -11.22
C ASP A 92 0.52 10.42 -10.58
N ASP A 93 0.48 9.08 -10.44
CA ASP A 93 1.62 8.34 -9.90
C ASP A 93 2.73 8.11 -10.94
N ARG A 94 3.87 8.79 -10.75
CA ARG A 94 5.06 8.74 -11.62
C ARG A 94 6.18 7.85 -11.10
N GLU A 95 5.89 6.96 -10.16
CA GLU A 95 6.89 6.11 -9.51
C GLU A 95 7.44 4.97 -10.38
N GLY A 96 6.93 4.80 -11.62
CA GLY A 96 7.45 3.80 -12.56
C GLY A 96 7.18 2.36 -12.15
N LEU A 97 6.19 2.14 -11.29
CA LEU A 97 5.70 0.82 -10.91
C LEU A 97 4.60 0.36 -11.87
N PHE A 98 4.55 -0.93 -12.16
CA PHE A 98 3.41 -1.54 -12.83
C PHE A 98 2.15 -1.49 -11.95
N PRO A 99 0.94 -1.62 -12.52
CA PRO A 99 -0.29 -1.82 -11.75
C PRO A 99 -0.18 -2.95 -10.72
N CYS A 100 0.56 -4.02 -11.05
CA CYS A 100 0.83 -5.13 -10.13
C CYS A 100 1.78 -4.76 -8.95
N GLY A 101 2.31 -3.53 -8.92
CA GLY A 101 3.19 -2.99 -7.88
C GLY A 101 4.68 -3.32 -8.03
N HIS A 102 5.07 -4.09 -9.04
CA HIS A 102 6.48 -4.41 -9.30
C HIS A 102 7.14 -3.37 -10.22
N SER A 103 8.47 -3.36 -10.27
CA SER A 103 9.24 -2.49 -11.16
C SER A 103 10.07 -3.23 -12.20
N ALA A 104 10.12 -4.57 -12.16
CA ALA A 104 10.93 -5.35 -13.09
C ALA A 104 10.23 -5.43 -14.45
N ILE A 105 10.89 -4.97 -15.51
CA ILE A 105 10.42 -5.06 -16.89
C ILE A 105 11.04 -6.29 -17.56
N LYS A 106 10.23 -7.08 -18.25
CA LYS A 106 10.67 -8.14 -19.16
C LYS A 106 10.27 -7.76 -20.58
N ASN A 107 11.26 -7.55 -21.43
CA ASN A 107 11.05 -7.24 -22.85
C ASN A 107 10.87 -8.55 -23.62
N GLU A 108 9.63 -8.99 -23.75
CA GLU A 108 9.27 -10.11 -24.62
C GLU A 108 9.04 -9.62 -26.05
N ARG A 109 9.56 -10.36 -27.03
CA ARG A 109 9.27 -10.10 -28.45
C ARG A 109 7.85 -10.58 -28.74
N ASP A 110 7.18 -9.88 -29.65
CA ASP A 110 5.84 -10.23 -30.15
C ASP A 110 4.71 -10.17 -29.11
N VAL A 111 4.93 -9.44 -28.00
CA VAL A 111 3.89 -9.12 -27.01
C VAL A 111 3.44 -7.66 -27.17
N ASP A 112 2.13 -7.45 -27.31
CA ASP A 112 1.56 -6.10 -27.34
C ASP A 112 1.34 -5.56 -25.93
N GLY A 113 2.41 -4.98 -25.37
CA GLY A 113 2.42 -4.42 -24.02
C GLY A 113 3.81 -4.41 -23.41
N ILE A 114 3.87 -4.25 -22.09
CA ILE A 114 5.09 -4.41 -21.28
C ILE A 114 4.84 -5.51 -20.24
N THR A 115 5.68 -6.53 -20.23
CA THR A 115 5.55 -7.65 -19.30
C THR A 115 6.27 -7.35 -17.98
N CYS A 116 5.60 -7.59 -16.86
CA CYS A 116 6.24 -7.58 -15.55
C CYS A 116 7.16 -8.80 -15.40
N GLY A 117 8.45 -8.56 -15.15
CA GLY A 117 9.44 -9.62 -14.92
C GLY A 117 9.31 -10.39 -13.61
N VAL A 118 8.41 -10.00 -12.70
CA VAL A 118 8.15 -10.71 -11.44
C VAL A 118 6.94 -11.62 -11.52
N CYS A 119 5.76 -11.08 -11.90
CA CYS A 119 4.52 -11.85 -11.96
C CYS A 119 4.19 -12.38 -13.37
N GLY A 120 4.87 -11.89 -14.42
CA GLY A 120 4.60 -12.27 -15.81
C GLY A 120 3.35 -11.63 -16.42
N GLU A 121 2.69 -10.73 -15.70
CA GLU A 121 1.51 -10.01 -16.18
C GLU A 121 1.90 -9.01 -17.28
N VAL A 122 1.09 -8.92 -18.33
CA VAL A 122 1.28 -7.97 -19.44
C VAL A 122 0.40 -6.75 -19.18
N HIS A 123 1.02 -5.58 -19.14
CA HIS A 123 0.35 -4.30 -18.92
C HIS A 123 0.40 -3.43 -20.18
N ASP A 124 -0.57 -2.54 -20.32
CA ASP A 124 -0.58 -1.59 -21.44
C ASP A 124 0.60 -0.61 -21.32
N ARG A 125 1.16 -0.17 -22.46
CA ARG A 125 2.31 0.75 -22.46
C ARG A 125 1.94 2.10 -21.83
N SER A 126 0.70 2.55 -21.99
CA SER A 126 0.19 3.81 -21.42
C SER A 126 0.03 3.78 -19.89
N GLU A 127 -0.11 2.59 -19.29
CA GLU A 127 -0.23 2.41 -17.83
C GLU A 127 1.14 2.44 -17.12
N VAL A 128 2.23 2.36 -17.90
CA VAL A 128 3.62 2.26 -17.41
C VAL A 128 4.41 3.53 -17.73
N THR A 129 3.85 4.47 -18.50
CA THR A 129 4.52 5.70 -18.94
C THR A 129 4.68 6.73 -17.81
N GLY A 130 5.68 6.47 -16.96
CA GLY A 130 6.43 7.47 -16.19
C GLY A 130 7.96 7.36 -16.39
N ASN A 131 8.43 6.47 -17.27
CA ASN A 131 9.85 6.09 -17.41
C ASN A 131 10.35 6.04 -18.87
N VAL A 132 9.83 6.87 -19.77
CA VAL A 132 10.47 7.14 -21.08
C VAL A 132 11.08 8.53 -21.06
#